data_AF-X1A8M4-F1
#
_entry.id   AF-X1A8M4-F1
#
_cell.length_a   1.000
_cell.length_b   1.000
_cell.length_c   1.000
_cell.angle_alpha   90.00
_cell.angle_beta   90.00
_cell.angle_gamma   90.00
#
_symmetry.space_group_name_H-M   'P 1'
#
loop_
_entity.id
_entity.type
_entity.pdbx_description
1 polymer ?
#
loop_
_entity_poly.entity_id
_entity_poly.type
_entity_poly.pdbx_seq_one_letter_code
_entity_poly.pdbx_strand_id
1 'polypeptide(L)' 'MVDAALYSTGTTEWETPQDFFDKLHREFCFGLDVAASPENAKCPFYYTEQIDGLKQDWVCGEAVWCNPPYGR' A
#
# COMPACT_ATOMS: atom_id res chain seq x y z
N MET A 1 26.49 3.57 -26.28
CA MET A 1 25.35 4.48 -26.03
C MET A 1 24.63 3.89 -24.84
N VAL A 2 24.76 4.51 -23.67
CA VAL A 2 24.06 4.05 -22.47
C VAL A 2 22.64 4.60 -22.56
N ASP A 3 21.64 3.72 -22.58
CA ASP A 3 20.24 4.12 -22.62
C ASP A 3 19.86 4.82 -21.32
N ALA A 4 19.64 6.13 -21.41
CA ALA A 4 19.15 7.00 -20.36
C ALA A 4 17.63 6.80 -20.13
N ALA A 5 17.18 5.56 -19.96
CA ALA A 5 15.75 5.21 -19.92
C ALA A 5 15.27 4.66 -18.56
N LEU A 6 16.10 4.68 -17.51
CA LEU A 6 15.67 4.39 -16.15
C LEU A 6 15.66 5.68 -15.33
N TYR A 7 14.69 6.55 -15.64
CA TYR A 7 14.29 7.58 -14.70
C TYR A 7 13.67 6.87 -13.49
N SER A 8 14.50 6.54 -12.50
CA SER A 8 14.05 6.32 -11.14
C SER A 8 13.43 7.63 -10.67
N THR A 9 12.10 7.73 -10.73
CA THR A 9 11.39 8.64 -9.83
C THR A 9 11.89 8.25 -8.45
N GLY A 10 12.56 9.15 -7.72
CA GLY A 10 13.33 8.79 -6.51
C GLY A 10 12.52 8.22 -5.33
N THR A 11 11.31 7.71 -5.58
CA THR A 11 10.40 7.05 -4.65
C THR A 11 10.26 5.58 -5.02
N THR A 12 10.28 4.71 -4.01
CA THR A 12 9.91 3.29 -4.13
C THR A 12 8.41 3.07 -3.89
N GLU A 13 7.70 4.14 -3.55
CA GLU A 13 6.26 4.16 -3.31
C GLU A 13 5.50 4.22 -4.63
N TRP A 14 4.72 3.17 -4.90
CA TRP A 14 3.79 3.10 -6.02
C TRP A 14 2.41 2.81 -5.48
N GLU A 15 1.52 3.80 -5.54
CA GLU A 15 0.17 3.67 -5.02
C GLU A 15 -0.71 2.81 -5.94
N THR A 16 -1.61 2.03 -5.33
CA THR A 16 -2.65 1.32 -6.06
C THR A 16 -3.68 2.31 -6.63
N PRO A 17 -3.98 2.29 -7.96
CA PRO A 17 -5.05 3.10 -8.54
C PRO A 17 -6.38 2.90 -7.80
N GLN A 18 -7.07 4.00 -7.49
CA GLN A 18 -8.27 3.96 -6.66
C GLN A 18 -9.36 3.07 -7.24
N ASP A 19 -9.57 3.12 -8.56
CA ASP A 19 -10.61 2.34 -9.23
C ASP A 19 -10.36 0.82 -9.18
N PHE A 20 -9.09 0.41 -9.14
CA PHE A 20 -8.70 -0.98 -8.97
C PHE A 20 -8.94 -1.43 -7.53
N PHE A 21 -8.53 -0.62 -6.55
CA PHE A 21 -8.81 -0.88 -5.15
C PHE A 21 -10.32 -0.99 -4.89
N ASP A 22 -11.13 -0.05 -5.39
CA ASP A 22 -12.58 -0.02 -5.14
C ASP A 22 -13.31 -1.27 -5.64
N LYS A 23 -12.86 -1.86 -6.77
CA LYS A 23 -13.40 -3.11 -7.30
C LYS A 23 -13.17 -4.27 -6.35
N LEU A 24 -11.98 -4.34 -5.75
CA LEU A 24 -11.62 -5.39 -4.79
C LEU A 24 -12.24 -5.12 -3.42
N HIS A 25 -12.25 -3.87 -2.97
CA HIS A 25 -12.85 -3.49 -1.69
C HIS A 25 -14.34 -3.80 -1.65
N ARG A 26 -15.06 -3.65 -2.77
CA ARG A 26 -16.46 -4.07 -2.88
C ARG A 26 -16.68 -5.56 -2.63
N GLU A 27 -15.72 -6.40 -3.02
CA GLU A 27 -15.81 -7.86 -2.88
C GLU A 27 -15.33 -8.33 -1.50
N PHE A 28 -14.24 -7.75 -1.00
CA PHE A 28 -13.53 -8.25 0.17
C PHE A 28 -13.71 -7.41 1.43
N CYS A 29 -14.27 -6.20 1.33
CA CYS A 29 -14.49 -5.29 2.44
C CYS A 29 -13.23 -5.10 3.30
N PHE A 30 -12.18 -4.49 2.73
CA PHE A 30 -10.92 -4.30 3.45
C PHE A 30 -11.06 -3.31 4.62
N GLY A 31 -10.60 -3.71 5.81
CA GLY A 31 -10.65 -2.89 7.02
C GLY A 31 -9.33 -2.26 7.43
N LEU A 32 -8.21 -2.83 6.95
CA LEU A 32 -6.86 -2.44 7.33
C LEU A 32 -5.95 -2.37 6.11
N ASP A 33 -5.17 -1.29 5.99
CA ASP A 33 -4.10 -1.14 5.00
C ASP A 33 -2.73 -1.18 5.71
N VAL A 34 -2.00 -2.29 5.57
CA VAL A 34 -0.79 -2.54 6.38
C VAL A 34 0.48 -1.89 5.83
N ALA A 35 0.39 -1.21 4.68
CA ALA A 35 1.54 -0.58 4.04
C ALA A 35 1.12 0.71 3.32
N ALA A 36 0.89 1.76 4.10
CA ALA A 36 0.40 3.04 3.58
C ALA A 36 1.07 4.25 4.25
N SER A 37 0.77 5.43 3.74
CA SER A 37 1.01 6.73 4.36
C SER A 37 -0.34 7.44 4.56
N PRO A 38 -0.40 8.53 5.33
CA PRO A 38 -1.62 9.33 5.45
C PRO A 38 -2.18 9.83 4.11
N GLU A 39 -1.33 9.96 3.09
CA GLU A 39 -1.69 10.47 1.77
C GLU A 39 -2.22 9.39 0.81
N ASN A 40 -1.87 8.12 1.01
CA ASN A 40 -2.20 7.03 0.07
C ASN A 40 -3.01 5.87 0.68
N ALA A 41 -3.35 5.94 1.97
CA ALA A 41 -4.08 4.91 2.68
C ALA A 41 -5.41 4.57 1.99
N LYS A 42 -5.65 3.27 1.79
CA LYS A 42 -6.89 2.77 1.17
C LYS A 42 -7.96 2.40 2.18
N CYS A 43 -7.60 2.27 3.44
CA CYS A 43 -8.49 1.95 4.55
C CYS A 43 -8.42 3.04 5.64
N PRO A 44 -9.48 3.25 6.44
CA PRO A 44 -9.45 4.17 7.57
C PRO A 44 -8.40 3.81 8.63
N PHE A 45 -8.17 2.51 8.84
CA PHE A 45 -7.09 2.00 9.66
C PHE A 45 -5.92 1.59 8.77
N TYR A 46 -4.73 2.06 9.09
CA TYR A 46 -3.54 1.74 8.32
C TYR A 46 -2.26 1.81 9.16
N TYR A 47 -1.22 1.12 8.68
CA TYR A 47 0.12 1.20 9.25
C TYR A 47 1.03 2.01 8.35
N THR A 48 1.73 2.96 8.98
CA THR A 48 2.78 3.73 8.32
C THR A 48 4.12 3.02 8.39
N GLU A 49 5.08 3.48 7.59
CA GLU A 49 6.47 3.02 7.64
C GLU A 49 7.04 3.06 9.07
N GLN A 50 6.69 4.09 9.86
CA GLN A 50 7.14 4.22 11.25
C GLN A 50 6.51 3.19 12.20
N ILE A 51 5.28 2.74 11.91
CA ILE A 51 4.58 1.70 12.68
C ILE A 51 5.12 0.31 12.33
N ASP A 52 5.68 0.13 11.14
CA ASP A 52 6.22 -1.13 10.62
C ASP A 52 5.18 -2.26 10.64
N GLY A 53 4.42 -2.36 9.55
CA GLY A 53 3.36 -3.36 9.40
C GLY A 53 3.83 -4.82 9.54
N LEU A 54 5.13 -5.11 9.37
CA LEU A 54 5.67 -6.46 9.57
C LEU A 54 5.79 -6.84 11.05
N LYS A 55 5.78 -5.85 11.96
CA LYS A 55 5.83 -6.06 13.41
C LYS A 55 4.47 -6.03 14.09
N GLN A 56 3.40 -5.71 13.36
CA GLN A 56 2.05 -5.60 13.89
C GLN A 56 1.24 -6.89 13.66
N ASP A 57 0.19 -7.06 14.46
CA ASP A 57 -0.86 -8.05 14.18
C ASP A 57 -1.78 -7.52 13.08
N TRP A 58 -2.20 -8.39 12.16
CA TRP A 58 -3.08 -8.05 11.04
C TRP A 58 -4.55 -8.40 11.36
N VAL A 59 -4.86 -8.82 12.59
CA VAL A 59 -6.21 -9.12 13.07
C VAL A 59 -7.02 -7.82 13.22
N CYS A 60 -7.92 -7.58 12.25
CA CYS A 60 -8.84 -6.43 12.26
C CYS A 60 -10.33 -6.81 12.15
N GLY A 61 -10.66 -8.10 12.02
CA GLY A 61 -12.03 -8.58 11.84
C GLY A 61 -12.57 -8.45 10.41
N GLU A 62 -11.81 -7.85 9.52
CA GLU A 62 -12.10 -7.62 8.09
C GLU A 62 -10.92 -8.10 7.22
N ALA A 63 -11.03 -7.98 5.90
CA ALA A 63 -9.91 -8.29 5.02
C ALA A 63 -8.80 -7.23 5.13
N VAL A 64 -7.56 -7.63 4.81
CA VAL A 64 -6.38 -6.77 4.88
C VAL A 64 -5.87 -6.44 3.49
N TRP A 65 -5.63 -5.15 3.23
CA TRP A 65 -4.96 -4.65 2.04
C TRP A 65 -3.47 -4.46 2.31
N CYS A 66 -2.61 -4.87 1.37
CA CYS A 66 -1.16 -4.72 1.48
C CYS A 66 -0.58 -4.36 0.12
N ASN A 67 -0.12 -3.12 -0.02
CA ASN A 67 0.60 -2.62 -1.20
C ASN A 67 1.97 -2.05 -0.77
N PRO A 68 2.95 -2.90 -0.42
CA PRO A 68 4.22 -2.45 0.10
C PRO A 68 5.06 -1.73 -0.97
N PRO A 69 6.01 -0.85 -0.56
CA PRO A 69 6.89 -0.18 -1.50
C PRO A 69 7.70 -1.20 -2.32
N TYR A 70 7.87 -0.91 -3.60
CA TYR A 70 8.64 -1.73 -4.53
C TYR A 70 10.10 -1.26 -4.52
N GLY A 71 10.88 -1.79 -3.58
CA GLY A 71 12.31 -1.52 -3.42
C GLY A 71 12.99 -2.69 -2.69
N ARG A 72 14.28 -2.93 -2.98
CA ARG A 72 15.07 -3.97 -2.30
C ARG A 72 15.47 -3.55 -0.89
#